data_AF-A0A7V6YGQ6-F1
#
_entry.id   AF-A0A7V6YGQ6-F1
#
_cell.length_a   1.000
_cell.length_b   1.000
_cell.length_c   1.000
_cell.angle_alpha   90.00
_cell.angle_beta   90.00
_cell.angle_gamma   90.00
#
_symmetry.space_group_name_H-M   'P 1'
#
loop_
_entity.id
_entity.type
_entity.pdbx_description
1 polymer ?
#
loop_
_entity_poly.entity_id
_entity_poly.type
_entity_poly.pdbx_seq_one_letter_code
_entity_poly.pdbx_strand_id
1 'polypeptide(L)'
;MDTRGKVAGIAALVIALGLLVVPKVVPPCTDLVTTAAGGQMPMRCFYTFRAQTLFALASVAAALGLFLVGGRDGRKALGGMLVVLGIMMLLLPVSGVIGLCRMDGMPCHHTAFWHNLLSAAQVLAGLLVVFLPGQALSSSPVIKEMPPTAGEKTKWLD
;
A
#
# COMPACT_ATOMS: atom_id res chain seq x y z
N MET A 1 2.85 21.00 5.31
CA MET A 1 2.20 19.70 5.63
C MET A 1 1.79 19.77 7.10
N ASP A 2 0.49 19.90 7.38
CA ASP A 2 -0.03 19.99 8.75
C ASP A 2 0.34 18.76 9.57
N THR A 3 0.43 18.91 10.90
CA THR A 3 0.76 17.83 11.83
C THR A 3 -0.13 16.60 11.63
N ARG A 4 -1.43 16.79 11.35
CA ARG A 4 -2.38 15.68 11.11
C ARG A 4 -2.09 14.91 9.82
N GLY A 5 -1.74 15.60 8.73
CA GLY A 5 -1.39 14.96 7.45
C GLY A 5 -0.02 14.27 7.51
N LYS A 6 0.93 14.83 8.27
CA LYS A 6 2.20 14.18 8.58
C LYS A 6 1.98 12.89 9.35
N VAL A 7 1.12 12.91 10.38
CA VAL A 7 0.80 11.72 11.18
C VAL A 7 0.15 10.64 10.32
N ALA A 8 -0.79 10.98 9.43
CA ALA A 8 -1.41 10.00 8.53
C ALA A 8 -0.42 9.38 7.54
N GLY A 9 0.47 10.19 6.92
CA GLY A 9 1.50 9.69 6.02
C GLY A 9 2.55 8.82 6.73
N ILE A 10 2.96 9.22 7.93
CA ILE A 10 3.89 8.43 8.77
C ILE A 10 3.21 7.12 9.19
N ALA A 11 1.94 7.15 9.61
CA ALA A 11 1.20 5.95 9.97
C ALA A 11 1.13 4.97 8.79
N ALA A 12 0.77 5.44 7.58
CA ALA A 12 0.75 4.60 6.38
C ALA A 12 2.13 4.01 6.07
N LEU A 13 3.20 4.78 6.23
CA LEU A 13 4.57 4.30 6.03
C LEU A 13 4.97 3.23 7.06
N VAL A 14 4.67 3.45 8.35
CA VAL A 14 4.96 2.48 9.42
C VAL A 14 4.18 1.19 9.20
N ILE A 15 2.90 1.28 8.81
CA ILE A 15 2.08 0.10 8.49
C ILE A 15 2.65 -0.63 7.28
N ALA A 16 3.02 0.07 6.21
CA ALA A 16 3.65 -0.49 5.01
C ALA A 16 4.96 -1.24 5.34
N LEU A 17 5.79 -0.67 6.21
CA LEU A 17 7.01 -1.31 6.69
C LEU A 17 6.70 -2.52 7.57
N GLY A 18 5.69 -2.41 8.44
CA GLY A 18 5.20 -3.52 9.27
C GLY A 18 4.81 -4.72 8.41
N LEU A 19 4.07 -4.51 7.33
CA LEU A 19 3.67 -5.54 6.36
C LEU A 19 4.88 -6.28 5.75
N LEU A 20 6.01 -5.58 5.54
CA LEU A 20 7.24 -6.18 5.02
C LEU A 20 7.99 -7.03 6.07
N VAL A 21 7.87 -6.65 7.35
CA VAL A 21 8.57 -7.27 8.48
C VAL A 21 7.82 -8.51 9.00
N VAL A 22 6.49 -8.53 8.97
CA VAL A 22 5.68 -9.67 9.42
C VAL A 22 6.15 -11.03 8.87
N PRO A 23 6.36 -11.22 7.54
CA PRO A 23 6.81 -12.51 7.01
C PRO A 23 8.24 -12.88 7.40
N LYS A 24 9.04 -11.94 7.95
CA LYS A 24 10.39 -12.20 8.47
C LYS A 24 10.38 -12.59 9.95
N VAL A 25 9.43 -12.07 10.71
CA VAL A 25 9.29 -12.35 12.15
C VAL A 25 8.51 -13.65 12.38
N VAL A 26 7.46 -13.88 11.58
CA VAL A 26 6.66 -15.11 11.62
C VAL A 26 6.76 -15.78 10.24
N PRO A 27 7.78 -16.63 10.02
CA PRO A 27 8.02 -17.21 8.71
C PRO A 27 6.81 -18.04 8.26
N PRO A 28 6.34 -17.86 7.02
CA PRO A 28 5.29 -18.72 6.47
C PRO A 28 5.83 -20.14 6.28
N CYS A 29 4.92 -21.13 6.20
CA CYS A 29 5.31 -22.51 5.95
C CYS A 29 6.18 -22.63 4.69
N THR A 30 7.37 -23.21 4.84
CA THR A 30 8.29 -23.54 3.73
C THR A 30 8.17 -24.99 3.28
N ASP A 31 7.23 -25.74 3.85
CA ASP A 31 7.06 -27.15 3.57
C ASP A 31 6.67 -27.40 2.11
N LEU A 32 7.29 -28.45 1.56
CA LEU A 32 7.05 -28.93 0.21
C LEU A 32 5.98 -30.02 0.27
N VAL A 33 5.00 -29.97 -0.63
CA VAL A 33 4.01 -31.04 -0.78
C VAL A 33 4.46 -32.02 -1.85
N THR A 34 4.44 -33.30 -1.49
CA THR A 34 4.66 -34.39 -2.45
C THR A 34 3.39 -34.56 -3.27
N THR A 35 3.51 -34.36 -4.57
CA THR A 35 2.45 -34.56 -5.55
C THR A 35 2.22 -36.06 -5.76
N ALA A 36 1.03 -36.44 -6.24
CA ALA A 36 0.72 -37.84 -6.57
C ALA A 36 1.66 -38.44 -7.62
N ALA A 37 2.35 -37.61 -8.41
CA ALA A 37 3.37 -38.00 -9.38
C ALA A 37 4.80 -38.12 -8.77
N GLY A 38 4.95 -38.01 -7.45
CA GLY A 38 6.23 -38.10 -6.75
C GLY A 38 7.08 -36.82 -6.78
N GLY A 39 6.64 -35.76 -7.47
CA GLY A 39 7.33 -34.46 -7.50
C GLY A 39 7.06 -33.63 -6.23
N GLN A 40 8.02 -32.81 -5.81
CA GLN A 40 7.86 -31.88 -4.68
C GLN A 40 7.53 -30.48 -5.18
N MET A 41 6.43 -29.88 -4.71
CA MET A 41 6.01 -28.53 -5.11
C MET A 41 5.74 -27.66 -3.87
N PRO A 42 6.03 -26.35 -3.91
CA PRO A 42 5.72 -25.45 -2.81
C PRO A 42 4.20 -25.30 -2.63
N MET A 43 3.77 -25.14 -1.38
CA MET A 43 2.35 -24.91 -1.06
C MET A 43 1.85 -23.55 -1.59
N ARG A 44 0.52 -23.40 -1.72
CA ARG A 44 -0.14 -22.15 -2.15
C ARG A 44 0.27 -20.93 -1.31
N CYS A 45 0.46 -21.17 -0.01
CA CYS A 45 0.93 -20.20 0.96
C CYS A 45 2.22 -19.47 0.53
N PHE A 46 3.17 -20.18 -0.10
CA PHE A 46 4.40 -19.57 -0.59
C PHE A 46 4.12 -18.47 -1.62
N TYR A 47 3.23 -18.73 -2.58
CA TYR A 47 2.87 -17.76 -3.61
C TYR A 47 2.07 -16.58 -3.04
N THR A 48 1.18 -16.82 -2.08
CA THR A 48 0.42 -15.77 -1.39
C THR A 48 1.35 -14.77 -0.72
N PHE A 49 2.33 -15.22 0.07
CA PHE A 49 3.26 -14.33 0.76
C PHE A 49 4.26 -13.64 -0.19
N ARG A 50 4.65 -14.31 -1.29
CA ARG A 50 5.47 -13.69 -2.33
C ARG A 50 4.74 -12.51 -2.98
N ALA A 51 3.48 -12.70 -3.37
CA ALA A 51 2.68 -11.64 -3.96
C ALA A 51 2.39 -10.51 -2.95
N GLN A 52 2.05 -10.85 -1.71
CA GLN A 52 1.89 -9.89 -0.62
C GLN A 52 3.14 -9.03 -0.39
N THR A 53 4.33 -9.61 -0.45
CA THR A 53 5.60 -8.86 -0.31
C THR A 53 5.78 -7.83 -1.42
N LEU A 54 5.41 -8.18 -2.66
CA LEU A 54 5.48 -7.24 -3.80
C LEU A 54 4.50 -6.07 -3.63
N PHE A 55 3.27 -6.37 -3.21
CA PHE A 55 2.30 -5.32 -2.90
C PHE A 55 2.75 -4.46 -1.71
N ALA A 56 3.45 -5.05 -0.72
CA ALA A 56 3.95 -4.30 0.43
C ALA A 56 5.03 -3.31 0.00
N LEU A 57 5.96 -3.74 -0.85
CA LEU A 57 6.95 -2.86 -1.48
C LEU A 57 6.28 -1.72 -2.26
N ALA A 58 5.26 -2.02 -3.08
CA ALA A 58 4.51 -1.00 -3.80
C ALA A 58 3.82 -0.02 -2.84
N SER A 59 3.27 -0.51 -1.71
CA SER A 59 2.65 0.34 -0.70
C SER A 59 3.65 1.24 0.02
N VAL A 60 4.87 0.76 0.30
CA VAL A 60 5.96 1.59 0.83
C VAL A 60 6.33 2.69 -0.17
N ALA A 61 6.48 2.36 -1.45
CA ALA A 61 6.78 3.34 -2.49
C ALA A 61 5.67 4.41 -2.61
N ALA A 62 4.40 4.00 -2.56
CA ALA A 62 3.26 4.92 -2.57
C ALA A 62 3.22 5.81 -1.31
N ALA A 63 3.50 5.25 -0.13
CA ALA A 63 3.59 5.99 1.13
C ALA A 63 4.75 6.99 1.13
N LEU A 64 5.91 6.65 0.54
CA LEU A 64 7.02 7.59 0.33
C LEU A 64 6.64 8.69 -0.67
N GLY A 65 5.94 8.32 -1.74
CA GLY A 65 5.40 9.27 -2.73
C GLY A 65 4.50 10.33 -2.11
N LEU A 66 3.77 10.02 -1.05
CA LEU A 66 2.95 10.99 -0.31
C LEU A 66 3.75 12.13 0.34
N PHE A 67 5.03 11.90 0.66
CA PHE A 67 5.93 12.94 1.16
C PHE A 67 6.56 13.77 0.05
N LEU A 68 6.75 13.19 -1.13
CA LEU A 68 7.32 13.85 -2.31
C LEU A 68 6.27 14.68 -3.07
N VAL A 69 5.02 14.22 -3.11
CA VAL A 69 3.95 14.84 -3.90
C VAL A 69 3.28 15.97 -3.11
N GLY A 70 3.55 17.20 -3.56
CA GLY A 70 2.95 18.41 -2.97
C GLY A 70 1.48 18.64 -3.33
N GLY A 71 1.00 18.12 -4.46
CA GLY A 71 -0.32 18.41 -5.02
C GLY A 71 -1.49 17.66 -4.35
N ARG A 72 -2.66 18.31 -4.27
CA ARG A 72 -3.87 17.75 -3.67
C ARG A 72 -4.38 16.53 -4.45
N ASP A 73 -4.34 16.60 -5.78
CA ASP A 73 -4.84 15.53 -6.65
C ASP A 73 -3.90 14.33 -6.67
N GLY A 74 -2.58 14.58 -6.71
CA GLY A 74 -1.57 13.53 -6.63
C GLY A 74 -1.61 12.76 -5.31
N ARG A 75 -1.86 13.44 -4.17
CA ARG A 75 -2.03 12.76 -2.88
C ARG A 75 -3.32 11.96 -2.78
N LYS A 76 -4.42 12.45 -3.35
CA LYS A 76 -5.66 11.67 -3.45
C LYS A 76 -5.47 10.42 -4.30
N ALA A 77 -4.76 10.52 -5.43
CA ALA A 77 -4.42 9.37 -6.27
C ALA A 77 -3.56 8.35 -5.50
N LEU A 78 -2.52 8.80 -4.80
CA LEU A 78 -1.67 7.94 -3.97
C LEU A 78 -2.43 7.31 -2.79
N GLY A 79 -3.29 8.07 -2.12
CA GLY A 79 -4.18 7.56 -1.06
C GLY A 79 -5.14 6.49 -1.58
N GLY A 80 -5.75 6.73 -2.75
CA GLY A 80 -6.57 5.73 -3.44
C GLY A 80 -5.78 4.49 -3.83
N MET A 81 -4.54 4.65 -4.30
CA MET A 81 -3.67 3.53 -4.63
C MET A 81 -3.31 2.70 -3.39
N LEU A 82 -3.05 3.32 -2.24
CA LEU A 82 -2.85 2.62 -0.96
C LEU A 82 -4.07 1.82 -0.54
N VAL A 83 -5.28 2.37 -0.72
CA VAL A 83 -6.54 1.65 -0.46
C VAL A 83 -6.65 0.42 -1.35
N VAL A 84 -6.46 0.57 -2.66
CA VAL A 84 -6.53 -0.54 -3.62
C VAL A 84 -5.49 -1.62 -3.30
N LEU A 85 -4.25 -1.22 -3.00
CA LEU A 85 -3.18 -2.13 -2.61
C LEU A 85 -3.52 -2.91 -1.33
N GLY A 86 -4.06 -2.23 -0.30
CA GLY A 86 -4.48 -2.88 0.94
C GLY A 86 -5.64 -3.84 0.76
N ILE A 87 -6.63 -3.51 -0.07
CA ILE A 87 -7.75 -4.40 -0.41
C ILE A 87 -7.23 -5.63 -1.18
N MET A 88 -6.34 -5.44 -2.15
CA MET A 88 -5.73 -6.56 -2.87
C MET A 88 -5.02 -7.51 -1.91
N MET A 89 -4.22 -6.99 -0.97
CA MET A 89 -3.56 -7.81 0.05
C MET A 89 -4.52 -8.61 0.93
N LEU A 90 -5.70 -8.07 1.25
CA LEU A 90 -6.75 -8.76 2.00
C LEU A 90 -7.42 -9.87 1.18
N LEU A 91 -7.55 -9.68 -0.13
CA LEU A 91 -8.15 -10.66 -1.03
C LEU A 91 -7.24 -11.85 -1.33
N LEU A 92 -5.92 -11.66 -1.36
CA LEU A 92 -4.94 -12.72 -1.64
C LEU A 92 -5.12 -14.00 -0.79
N PRO A 93 -5.23 -13.92 0.55
CA PRO A 93 -5.40 -15.10 1.40
C PRO A 93 -6.81 -15.71 1.34
N VAL A 94 -7.77 -15.05 0.70
CA VAL A 94 -9.13 -15.60 0.52
C VAL A 94 -9.05 -16.83 -0.38
N SER A 95 -9.75 -17.90 0.01
CA SER A 95 -9.74 -19.21 -0.65
C SER A 95 -10.13 -19.20 -2.12
N GLY A 96 -10.80 -18.14 -2.59
CA GLY A 96 -11.18 -17.94 -4.00
C GLY A 96 -10.14 -17.27 -4.90
N VAL A 97 -9.02 -16.76 -4.38
CA VAL A 97 -7.98 -16.07 -5.18
C VAL A 97 -6.70 -16.90 -5.27
N ILE A 98 -5.96 -17.02 -4.16
CA ILE A 98 -4.79 -17.91 -4.03
C ILE A 98 -5.04 -18.88 -2.86
N GLY A 99 -5.55 -18.33 -1.76
CA GLY A 99 -5.91 -19.08 -0.58
C GLY A 99 -4.73 -19.41 0.33
N LEU A 100 -5.08 -19.84 1.54
CA LEU A 100 -4.15 -20.36 2.53
C LEU A 100 -4.28 -21.88 2.62
N CYS A 101 -3.31 -22.47 3.32
CA CYS A 101 -3.21 -23.89 3.55
C CYS A 101 -4.41 -24.32 4.42
N ARG A 102 -5.11 -25.38 4.00
CA ARG A 102 -6.41 -25.78 4.59
C ARG A 102 -6.30 -26.35 6.01
N MET A 103 -5.12 -26.79 6.42
CA MET A 103 -4.96 -27.37 7.75
C MET A 103 -4.93 -26.26 8.80
N ASP A 104 -5.93 -26.30 9.68
CA ASP A 104 -6.03 -25.41 10.83
C ASP A 104 -4.90 -25.71 11.84
N GLY A 105 -4.24 -24.66 12.34
CA GLY A 105 -3.13 -24.76 13.30
C GLY A 105 -1.73 -24.62 12.70
N MET A 106 -1.60 -24.47 11.37
CA MET A 106 -0.31 -24.16 10.74
C MET A 106 0.15 -22.71 11.04
N PRO A 107 1.47 -22.46 11.20
CA PRO A 107 2.00 -21.12 11.54
C PRO A 107 1.62 -20.05 10.49
N CYS A 108 1.37 -20.49 9.26
CA CYS A 108 0.87 -19.69 8.15
C CYS A 108 -0.42 -18.90 8.47
N HIS A 109 -1.34 -19.48 9.25
CA HIS A 109 -2.58 -18.79 9.64
C HIS A 109 -2.31 -17.64 10.61
N HIS A 110 -1.33 -17.81 11.50
CA HIS A 110 -0.92 -16.75 12.42
C HIS A 110 -0.29 -15.58 11.66
N THR A 111 0.61 -15.85 10.72
CA THR A 111 1.19 -14.82 9.84
C THR A 111 0.11 -14.12 9.03
N ALA A 112 -0.85 -14.88 8.47
CA ALA A 112 -1.94 -14.33 7.69
C ALA A 112 -2.87 -13.43 8.52
N PHE A 113 -3.16 -13.80 9.77
CA PHE A 113 -3.95 -12.97 10.67
C PHE A 113 -3.30 -11.60 10.91
N TRP A 114 -2.02 -11.59 11.30
CA TRP A 114 -1.26 -10.35 11.50
C TRP A 114 -1.16 -9.52 10.23
N HIS A 115 -0.92 -10.17 9.10
CA HIS A 115 -0.84 -9.50 7.82
C HIS A 115 -2.20 -8.88 7.44
N ASN A 116 -3.31 -9.60 7.62
CA ASN A 116 -4.64 -9.08 7.33
C ASN A 116 -5.00 -7.89 8.23
N LEU A 117 -4.63 -7.95 9.51
CA LEU A 117 -4.85 -6.84 10.45
C LEU A 117 -4.12 -5.57 9.99
N LEU A 118 -2.85 -5.70 9.58
CA LEU A 118 -2.08 -4.58 9.05
C LEU A 118 -2.60 -4.10 7.69
N SER A 119 -3.04 -5.00 6.81
CA SER A 119 -3.64 -4.62 5.53
C SER A 119 -4.93 -3.85 5.73
N ALA A 120 -5.76 -4.24 6.70
CA ALA A 120 -6.97 -3.49 7.06
C ALA A 120 -6.61 -2.10 7.61
N ALA A 121 -5.59 -2.00 8.49
CA ALA A 121 -5.09 -0.73 8.97
C ALA A 121 -4.55 0.15 7.83
N GLN A 122 -3.89 -0.44 6.84
CA GLN A 122 -3.39 0.26 5.64
C GLN A 122 -4.54 0.85 4.82
N VAL A 123 -5.61 0.08 4.62
CA VAL A 123 -6.82 0.57 3.94
C VAL A 123 -7.40 1.76 4.69
N LEU A 124 -7.53 1.67 6.01
CA LEU A 124 -8.02 2.79 6.83
C LEU A 124 -7.10 4.02 6.75
N ALA A 125 -5.78 3.83 6.76
CA ALA A 125 -4.82 4.92 6.61
C ALA A 125 -4.93 5.60 5.22
N GLY A 126 -5.04 4.82 4.15
CA GLY A 126 -5.29 5.33 2.80
C GLY A 126 -6.63 6.05 2.69
N LEU A 127 -7.68 5.52 3.33
CA LEU A 127 -9.00 6.14 3.40
C LEU A 127 -8.93 7.49 4.13
N LEU A 128 -8.23 7.56 5.27
CA LEU A 128 -7.98 8.80 6.00
C LEU A 128 -7.30 9.84 5.10
N VAL A 129 -6.28 9.44 4.34
CA VAL A 129 -5.58 10.32 3.39
C VAL A 129 -6.52 10.86 2.30
N VAL A 130 -7.47 10.05 1.82
CA VAL A 130 -8.47 10.45 0.81
C VAL A 130 -9.57 11.34 1.40
N PHE A 131 -10.08 10.99 2.59
CA PHE A 131 -11.30 11.55 3.18
C PHE A 131 -11.08 12.72 4.14
N LEU A 132 -9.87 12.96 4.66
CA LEU A 132 -9.58 14.14 5.50
C LEU A 132 -10.04 15.41 4.77
N PRO A 133 -11.18 16.03 5.19
CA PRO A 133 -11.82 17.09 4.43
C PRO A 133 -11.08 18.38 4.72
N GLY A 134 -10.11 18.70 3.88
CA GLY A 134 -9.46 20.00 3.81
C GLY A 134 -8.62 20.39 5.02
N GLN A 135 -7.29 20.38 4.88
CA GLN A 135 -6.44 21.37 5.53
C GLN A 135 -5.35 21.81 4.54
N ALA A 136 -5.42 23.08 4.14
CA ALA A 136 -4.29 23.94 3.81
C ALA A 136 -3.07 23.31 3.09
N LEU A 137 -3.23 22.91 1.83
CA LEU A 137 -2.11 22.66 0.92
C LEU A 137 -1.96 23.76 -0.15
N SER A 138 -2.54 24.92 0.12
CA SER A 138 -2.34 26.18 -0.60
C SER A 138 -1.19 27.01 0.01
N SER A 139 -0.23 26.37 0.70
CA SER A 139 0.89 27.06 1.35
C SER A 139 2.22 26.31 1.28
N SER A 140 2.42 25.45 0.28
CA SER A 140 3.79 25.03 -0.06
C SER A 140 4.44 26.12 -0.93
N PRO A 141 5.59 26.70 -0.55
CA PRO A 141 6.22 27.84 -1.22
C PRO A 141 6.70 27.55 -2.65
N VAL A 142 6.57 26.32 -3.15
CA VAL A 142 6.98 25.93 -4.50
C VAL A 142 6.22 26.68 -5.61
N ILE A 143 4.97 27.11 -5.38
CA ILE A 143 4.23 27.92 -6.38
C ILE A 143 4.71 29.39 -6.39
N LYS A 144 5.43 29.85 -5.35
CA LYS A 144 5.88 31.25 -5.28
C LYS A 144 7.11 31.55 -6.14
N GLU A 145 7.74 30.53 -6.71
CA GLU A 145 8.91 30.69 -7.58
C GLU A 145 8.67 30.37 -9.05
N MET A 146 7.41 30.21 -9.49
CA MET A 146 7.15 30.27 -10.94
C MET A 146 7.04 31.73 -11.35
N PRO A 147 8.05 32.36 -11.99
CA PRO A 147 7.87 33.67 -12.58
C PRO A 147 6.75 33.57 -13.64
N PRO A 148 5.89 34.59 -13.77
CA PRO A 148 4.86 34.60 -14.81
C PRO A 148 5.55 34.50 -16.16
N THR A 149 5.33 33.40 -16.88
CA THR A 149 5.63 33.34 -18.31
C THR A 149 4.65 34.28 -19.00
N ALA A 150 5.08 35.53 -19.12
CA ALA A 150 4.51 36.54 -19.99
C ALA A 150 4.49 36.00 -21.42
N GLY A 151 3.31 35.79 -21.98
CA GLY A 151 3.21 35.25 -23.34
C GLY A 151 1.82 35.06 -23.91
N GLU A 152 0.78 35.68 -23.34
CA GLU A 152 -0.53 35.76 -24.00
C GLU A 152 -0.76 37.21 -24.43
N LYS A 153 -0.21 37.58 -25.60
CA LYS A 153 -0.60 38.80 -26.32
C LYS A 153 -1.49 38.42 -27.49
N THR A 154 -2.78 38.55 -27.24
CA THR A 154 -3.80 39.14 -28.12
C THR A 154 -3.23 39.82 -29.38
N LYS A 155 -3.45 39.22 -30.55
CA LYS A 155 -3.41 39.91 -31.84
C LYS A 155 -4.05 39.05 -32.94
N TRP A 156 -5.38 39.01 -33.04
CA TRP A 156 -6.12 38.67 -34.27
C TRP A 156 -7.53 39.29 -34.24
N LEU A 157 -7.58 40.61 -34.24
CA LEU A 157 -8.73 41.43 -34.61
C LEU A 157 -8.13 42.63 -35.36
N ASP A 158 -7.88 42.44 -36.65
CA ASP A 158 -7.87 43.42 -37.74
C ASP A 158 -7.83 42.65 -39.07
#